data_AF-A0A847IT91-F1
#
_entry.id   AF-A0A847IT91-F1
#
_cell.length_a   1.000
_cell.length_b   1.000
_cell.length_c   1.000
_cell.angle_alpha   90.00
_cell.angle_beta   90.00
_cell.angle_gamma   90.00
#
_symmetry.space_group_name_H-M   'P 1'
#
loop_
_entity.id
_entity.type
_entity.pdbx_description
1 polymer ?
#
loop_
_entity_poly.entity_id
_entity_poly.type
_entity_poly.pdbx_seq_one_letter_code
_entity_poly.pdbx_strand_id
1 'polypeptide(L)'
;IDNEDYFQRKSTYRDANGEFFADNDERGIFFARGVLETVKKLRWKPTLVHCHGWLSHLLPLFLKKAYHDDPLFTNARVVVSLYNDLTNETFNENMQSKVIMPGIKTKDVEFLEEPTALNLAKTAMQYADGIILASPGVDRKLTQYAVSRKIPVLPYINPQDPSSNYIRDYDSFYDQILDTQ
;
A
#
# COMPACT_ATOMS: atom_id res chain seq x y z
N ILE A 1 -2.87 -11.89 -12.79
CA ILE A 1 -2.97 -12.36 -11.40
C ILE A 1 -4.31 -13.06 -11.32
N ASP A 2 -4.30 -14.38 -11.31
CA ASP A 2 -5.51 -15.19 -11.29
C ASP A 2 -5.30 -16.30 -10.25
N ASN A 3 -6.25 -16.46 -9.34
CA ASN A 3 -6.25 -17.49 -8.31
C ASN A 3 -7.70 -17.76 -7.92
N GLU A 4 -8.14 -18.99 -8.13
CA GLU A 4 -9.54 -19.38 -8.01
C GLU A 4 -10.02 -19.26 -6.56
N ASP A 5 -9.18 -19.66 -5.60
CA ASP A 5 -9.49 -19.63 -4.16
C ASP A 5 -9.62 -18.20 -3.61
N TYR A 6 -8.82 -17.26 -4.13
CA TYR A 6 -8.75 -15.89 -3.61
C TYR A 6 -9.67 -14.88 -4.34
N PHE A 7 -9.96 -15.08 -5.63
CA PHE A 7 -10.59 -14.03 -6.46
C PHE A 7 -11.87 -14.43 -7.21
N GLN A 8 -12.38 -15.67 -7.14
CA GLN A 8 -13.64 -16.04 -7.81
C GLN A 8 -14.93 -15.74 -7.02
N ARG A 9 -14.83 -15.26 -5.78
CA ARG A 9 -15.99 -14.91 -4.94
C ARG A 9 -16.68 -13.63 -5.42
N LYS A 10 -18.02 -13.60 -5.38
CA LYS A 10 -18.84 -12.43 -5.77
C LYS A 10 -18.61 -11.19 -4.90
N SER A 11 -18.15 -11.38 -3.66
CA SER A 11 -17.95 -10.29 -2.71
C SER A 11 -16.47 -9.95 -2.56
N THR A 12 -16.16 -8.66 -2.43
CA THR A 12 -14.79 -8.15 -2.54
C THR A 12 -13.92 -8.45 -1.32
N TYR A 13 -14.37 -8.14 -0.10
CA TYR A 13 -13.61 -8.38 1.14
C TYR A 13 -14.52 -8.61 2.37
N ARG A 14 -15.83 -8.53 2.19
CA ARG A 14 -16.84 -8.93 3.19
C ARG A 14 -17.78 -9.95 2.59
N ASP A 15 -18.37 -10.79 3.42
CA ASP A 15 -19.43 -11.70 3.02
C ASP A 15 -20.78 -10.98 2.80
N ALA A 16 -21.85 -11.73 2.54
CA ALA A 16 -23.19 -11.16 2.35
C ALA A 16 -23.78 -10.54 3.63
N ASN A 17 -23.25 -10.89 4.80
CA ASN A 17 -23.66 -10.37 6.11
C ASN A 17 -22.81 -9.16 6.54
N GLY A 18 -21.79 -8.79 5.76
CA GLY A 18 -20.87 -7.71 6.07
C GLY A 18 -19.67 -8.13 6.93
N GLU A 19 -19.48 -9.43 7.17
CA GLU A 19 -18.35 -9.96 7.93
C GLU A 19 -17.07 -9.91 7.10
N PHE A 20 -15.98 -9.41 7.68
CA PHE A 20 -14.68 -9.33 7.01
C PHE A 20 -14.10 -10.74 6.84
N PHE A 21 -13.66 -11.08 5.62
CA PHE A 21 -13.14 -12.43 5.39
C PHE A 21 -11.83 -12.67 6.14
N ALA A 22 -11.74 -13.83 6.80
CA ALA A 22 -10.60 -14.24 7.61
C ALA A 22 -9.28 -14.43 6.82
N ASP A 23 -9.37 -14.53 5.49
CA ASP A 23 -8.24 -14.74 4.57
C ASP A 23 -7.86 -13.48 3.79
N ASN A 24 -8.41 -12.31 4.15
CA ASN A 24 -8.07 -11.06 3.48
C ASN A 24 -6.58 -10.70 3.58
N ASP A 25 -5.89 -11.12 4.63
CA ASP A 25 -4.44 -10.99 4.77
C ASP A 25 -3.70 -11.78 3.68
N GLU A 26 -4.09 -13.04 3.47
CA GLU A 26 -3.50 -13.91 2.46
C GLU A 26 -3.73 -13.38 1.06
N ARG A 27 -4.91 -12.82 0.81
CA ARG A 27 -5.24 -12.17 -0.47
C ARG A 27 -4.37 -10.95 -0.73
N GLY A 28 -4.12 -10.12 0.28
CA GLY A 28 -3.20 -8.98 0.17
C GLY A 28 -1.76 -9.44 -0.10
N ILE A 29 -1.30 -10.48 0.60
CA ILE A 29 0.04 -11.07 0.40
C ILE A 29 0.17 -11.63 -1.02
N PHE A 30 -0.83 -12.42 -1.46
CA PHE A 30 -0.85 -13.02 -2.79
C PHE A 30 -0.89 -11.97 -3.89
N PHE A 31 -1.72 -10.93 -3.74
CA PHE A 31 -1.79 -9.81 -4.66
C PHE A 31 -0.44 -9.11 -4.82
N ALA A 32 0.18 -8.71 -3.70
CA ALA A 32 1.45 -7.98 -3.73
C ALA A 32 2.57 -8.81 -4.37
N ARG A 33 2.67 -10.10 -4.05
CA ARG A 33 3.64 -11.01 -4.70
C ARG A 33 3.33 -11.18 -6.18
N GLY A 34 2.06 -11.43 -6.52
CA GLY A 34 1.62 -11.61 -7.91
C GLY A 34 1.93 -10.41 -8.80
N VAL A 35 1.75 -9.18 -8.29
CA VAL A 35 2.12 -7.95 -9.01
C VAL A 35 3.62 -7.91 -9.28
N LEU A 36 4.46 -8.07 -8.26
CA LEU A 36 5.92 -7.97 -8.42
C LEU A 36 6.49 -9.06 -9.34
N GLU A 37 6.01 -10.31 -9.20
CA GLU A 37 6.39 -11.40 -10.09
C GLU A 37 5.94 -11.16 -11.54
N THR A 38 4.76 -10.56 -11.74
CA THR A 38 4.30 -10.18 -13.08
C THR A 38 5.20 -9.12 -13.70
N VAL A 39 5.54 -8.07 -12.95
CA VAL A 39 6.45 -7.00 -13.41
C VAL A 39 7.82 -7.58 -13.80
N LYS A 40 8.38 -8.47 -12.97
CA LYS A 40 9.62 -9.20 -13.28
C LYS A 40 9.51 -10.02 -14.55
N LYS A 41 8.43 -10.78 -14.71
CA LYS A 41 8.21 -11.65 -15.88
C LYS A 41 8.08 -10.85 -17.18
N LEU A 42 7.48 -9.66 -17.11
CA LEU A 42 7.38 -8.73 -18.22
C LEU A 42 8.70 -7.96 -18.46
N ARG A 43 9.70 -8.11 -17.58
CA ARG A 43 10.97 -7.35 -17.61
C ARG A 43 10.75 -5.84 -17.71
N TRP A 44 9.66 -5.38 -17.13
CA TRP A 44 9.31 -3.97 -17.12
C TRP A 44 9.96 -3.32 -15.90
N LYS A 45 10.75 -2.28 -16.12
CA LYS A 45 11.43 -1.51 -15.07
C LYS A 45 10.57 -0.31 -14.69
N PRO A 46 9.81 -0.34 -13.57
CA PRO A 46 8.99 0.79 -13.17
C PRO A 46 9.85 1.92 -12.62
N THR A 47 9.50 3.16 -12.97
CA THR A 47 10.07 4.36 -12.34
C THR A 47 9.30 4.71 -11.05
N LEU A 48 7.98 4.55 -11.07
CA LEU A 48 7.07 4.84 -9.96
C LEU A 48 6.09 3.67 -9.78
N VAL A 49 5.86 3.30 -8.52
CA VAL A 49 4.83 2.33 -8.11
C VAL A 49 3.86 3.06 -7.18
N HIS A 50 2.65 3.30 -7.66
CA HIS A 50 1.60 3.93 -6.85
C HIS A 50 0.65 2.86 -6.29
N CYS A 51 0.70 2.68 -4.97
CA CYS A 51 -0.13 1.74 -4.22
C CYS A 51 -1.42 2.43 -3.76
N HIS A 52 -2.57 1.87 -4.15
CA HIS A 52 -3.89 2.35 -3.77
C HIS A 52 -4.59 1.40 -2.80
N GLY A 53 -4.80 1.85 -1.56
CA GLY A 53 -5.62 1.14 -0.58
C GLY A 53 -5.02 -0.17 -0.06
N TRP A 54 -5.74 -0.76 0.90
CA TRP A 54 -5.22 -1.82 1.77
C TRP A 54 -4.66 -3.04 1.03
N LEU A 55 -5.27 -3.44 -0.08
CA LEU A 55 -4.87 -4.63 -0.84
C LEU A 55 -3.43 -4.51 -1.36
N SER A 56 -2.99 -3.28 -1.62
CA SER A 56 -1.65 -2.96 -2.13
C SER A 56 -0.64 -2.59 -1.05
N HIS A 57 -1.03 -2.47 0.22
CA HIS A 57 -0.17 -1.94 1.29
C HIS A 57 1.06 -2.79 1.64
N LEU A 58 1.13 -4.05 1.17
CA LEU A 58 2.34 -4.87 1.30
C LEU A 58 3.35 -4.67 0.16
N LEU A 59 2.95 -4.05 -0.96
CA LEU A 59 3.86 -3.79 -2.09
C LEU A 59 5.08 -2.93 -1.70
N PRO A 60 4.95 -1.81 -0.97
CA PRO A 60 6.10 -0.99 -0.57
C PRO A 60 7.14 -1.78 0.22
N LEU A 61 6.69 -2.57 1.21
CA LEU A 61 7.55 -3.43 2.01
C LEU A 61 8.27 -4.45 1.13
N PHE A 62 7.53 -5.20 0.29
CA PHE A 62 8.12 -6.23 -0.56
C PHE A 62 9.12 -5.64 -1.53
N LEU A 63 8.76 -4.54 -2.20
CA LEU A 63 9.62 -3.85 -3.15
C LEU A 63 10.95 -3.41 -2.52
N LYS A 64 10.90 -2.75 -1.35
CA LYS A 64 12.08 -2.17 -0.70
C LYS A 64 12.89 -3.17 0.14
N LYS A 65 12.36 -4.38 0.40
CA LYS A 65 13.02 -5.39 1.24
C LYS A 65 13.28 -6.70 0.50
N ALA A 66 12.24 -7.42 0.12
CA ALA A 66 12.38 -8.73 -0.52
C ALA A 66 12.93 -8.63 -1.94
N TYR A 67 12.62 -7.54 -2.65
CA TYR A 67 13.01 -7.30 -4.05
C TYR A 67 14.07 -6.20 -4.20
N HIS A 68 14.67 -5.75 -3.11
CA HIS A 68 15.62 -4.64 -3.09
C HIS A 68 16.83 -4.87 -4.02
N ASP A 69 17.35 -6.10 -4.04
CA ASP A 69 18.56 -6.46 -4.78
C ASP A 69 18.27 -6.80 -6.25
N ASP A 70 17.01 -6.77 -6.68
CA ASP A 70 16.63 -6.99 -8.08
C ASP A 70 16.83 -5.69 -8.89
N PRO A 71 17.71 -5.68 -9.92
CA PRO A 71 18.00 -4.48 -10.71
C PRO A 71 16.78 -3.84 -11.41
N LEU A 72 15.69 -4.61 -11.56
CA LEU A 72 14.43 -4.08 -12.09
C LEU A 72 13.76 -3.08 -11.16
N PHE A 73 14.05 -3.10 -9.86
CA PHE A 73 13.34 -2.28 -8.87
C PHE A 73 14.23 -1.25 -8.16
N THR A 74 15.55 -1.26 -8.37
CA THR A 74 16.52 -0.42 -7.64
C THR A 74 16.19 1.07 -7.58
N ASN A 75 15.55 1.62 -8.61
CA ASN A 75 15.23 3.05 -8.70
C ASN A 75 13.73 3.35 -8.60
N ALA A 76 12.90 2.35 -8.31
CA ALA A 76 11.46 2.54 -8.26
C ALA A 76 11.09 3.38 -7.03
N ARG A 77 10.46 4.53 -7.28
CA ARG A 77 9.82 5.35 -6.26
C ARG A 77 8.47 4.75 -5.88
N VAL A 78 8.06 4.90 -4.63
CA VAL A 78 6.80 4.36 -4.13
C VAL A 78 5.91 5.46 -3.59
N VAL A 79 4.69 5.54 -4.09
CA VAL A 79 3.66 6.43 -3.54
C VAL A 79 2.54 5.59 -2.96
N VAL A 80 2.05 5.97 -1.77
CA VAL A 80 0.94 5.29 -1.10
C VAL A 80 -0.24 6.23 -0.96
N SER A 81 -1.40 5.83 -1.47
CA SER A 81 -2.68 6.51 -1.24
C SER A 81 -3.44 5.85 -0.09
N LEU A 82 -3.78 6.67 0.90
CA LEU A 82 -4.56 6.30 2.08
C LEU A 82 -6.02 6.69 1.89
N TYR A 83 -6.92 5.80 2.27
CA TYR A 83 -8.37 6.01 2.23
C TYR A 83 -8.95 5.84 3.63
N ASN A 84 -10.19 6.28 3.82
CA ASN A 84 -10.98 6.07 5.03
C ASN A 84 -11.78 4.77 4.92
N ASP A 85 -11.11 3.68 4.56
CA ASP A 85 -11.68 2.34 4.44
C ASP A 85 -11.05 1.40 5.49
N LEU A 86 -11.87 0.47 5.98
CA LEU A 86 -11.45 -0.61 6.88
C LEU A 86 -10.78 -0.17 8.20
N THR A 87 -10.95 1.08 8.63
CA THR A 87 -10.26 1.65 9.82
C THR A 87 -10.49 0.87 11.12
N ASN A 88 -11.58 0.11 11.20
CA ASN A 88 -11.94 -0.73 12.36
C ASN A 88 -11.68 -2.23 12.15
N GLU A 89 -11.09 -2.63 11.02
CA GLU A 89 -10.85 -4.03 10.70
C GLU A 89 -9.49 -4.52 11.18
N THR A 90 -9.48 -5.80 11.55
CA THR A 90 -8.29 -6.54 11.96
C THR A 90 -8.13 -7.76 11.06
N PHE A 91 -6.91 -7.98 10.60
CA PHE A 91 -6.52 -9.15 9.81
C PHE A 91 -6.21 -10.33 10.73
N ASN A 92 -5.89 -11.48 10.12
CA ASN A 92 -5.47 -12.67 10.88
C ASN A 92 -4.29 -12.34 11.80
N GLU A 93 -4.33 -12.82 13.06
CA GLU A 93 -3.25 -12.61 14.04
C GLU A 93 -1.89 -13.12 13.56
N ASN A 94 -1.88 -14.14 12.68
CA ASN A 94 -0.66 -14.70 12.11
C ASN A 94 -0.16 -13.94 10.87
N MET A 95 -0.77 -12.82 10.49
CA MET A 95 -0.37 -12.06 9.30
C MET A 95 1.12 -11.69 9.33
N GLN A 96 1.66 -11.29 10.49
CA GLN A 96 3.07 -10.93 10.62
C GLN A 96 4.00 -12.06 10.15
N SER A 97 3.74 -13.29 10.58
CA SER A 97 4.57 -14.44 10.22
C SER A 97 4.40 -14.83 8.74
N LYS A 98 3.19 -14.70 8.19
CA LYS A 98 2.90 -14.96 6.77
C LYS A 98 3.58 -13.98 5.81
N VAL A 99 3.84 -12.75 6.25
CA VAL A 99 4.48 -11.70 5.44
C VAL A 99 6.01 -11.87 5.38
N ILE A 100 6.62 -12.54 6.37
CA ILE A 100 8.07 -12.74 6.43
C ILE A 100 8.53 -13.67 5.28
N MET A 101 9.51 -13.18 4.52
CA MET A 101 10.17 -13.91 3.44
C MET A 101 11.63 -13.42 3.31
N PRO A 102 12.49 -14.04 2.49
CA PRO A 102 13.88 -13.59 2.33
C PRO A 102 13.97 -12.08 2.07
N GLY A 103 14.80 -11.39 2.85
CA GLY A 103 14.98 -9.92 2.81
C GLY A 103 14.11 -9.14 3.80
N ILE A 104 13.03 -9.72 4.33
CA ILE A 104 12.16 -9.10 5.35
C ILE A 104 12.49 -9.66 6.72
N LYS A 105 12.78 -8.79 7.69
CA LYS A 105 13.07 -9.15 9.08
C LYS A 105 11.89 -8.77 9.97
N THR A 106 11.80 -9.34 11.17
CA THR A 106 10.73 -9.00 12.14
C THR A 106 10.62 -7.50 12.40
N LYS A 107 11.76 -6.79 12.50
CA LYS A 107 11.80 -5.33 12.67
C LYS A 107 11.16 -4.53 11.53
N ASP A 108 11.06 -5.13 10.35
CA ASP A 108 10.45 -4.50 9.16
C ASP A 108 8.91 -4.60 9.19
N VAL A 109 8.37 -5.39 10.12
CA VAL A 109 6.93 -5.70 10.25
C VAL A 109 6.44 -5.57 11.71
N GLU A 110 7.07 -4.71 12.53
CA GLU A 110 6.70 -4.52 13.94
C GLU A 110 5.25 -4.06 14.12
N PHE A 111 4.76 -3.18 13.23
CA PHE A 111 3.36 -2.77 13.28
C PHE A 111 2.38 -3.94 13.10
N LEU A 112 2.79 -5.02 12.42
CA LEU A 112 1.93 -6.17 12.17
C LEU A 112 1.84 -7.13 13.36
N GLU A 113 2.55 -6.87 14.48
CA GLU A 113 2.27 -7.55 15.76
C GLU A 113 0.79 -7.38 16.16
N GLU A 114 0.22 -6.21 15.85
CA GLU A 114 -1.21 -5.95 15.89
C GLU A 114 -1.71 -5.69 14.46
N PRO A 115 -2.16 -6.72 13.72
CA PRO A 115 -2.42 -6.62 12.29
C PRO A 115 -3.76 -5.94 11.99
N THR A 116 -3.92 -4.68 12.40
CA THR A 116 -5.06 -3.82 12.06
C THR A 116 -4.86 -3.17 10.69
N ALA A 117 -5.94 -2.74 10.04
CA ALA A 117 -5.84 -1.97 8.79
C ALA A 117 -5.00 -0.70 8.94
N LEU A 118 -5.10 -0.03 10.09
CA LEU A 118 -4.27 1.14 10.39
C LEU A 118 -2.80 0.79 10.46
N ASN A 119 -2.44 -0.30 11.13
CA ASN A 119 -1.05 -0.72 11.25
C ASN A 119 -0.49 -1.27 9.92
N LEU A 120 -1.31 -1.93 9.10
CA LEU A 120 -0.93 -2.29 7.73
C LEU A 120 -0.60 -1.05 6.87
N ALA A 121 -1.42 0.00 6.96
CA ALA A 121 -1.14 1.26 6.29
C ALA A 121 0.15 1.93 6.78
N LYS A 122 0.41 1.91 8.10
CA LYS A 122 1.68 2.40 8.66
C LYS A 122 2.88 1.62 8.13
N THR A 123 2.79 0.30 8.04
CA THR A 123 3.82 -0.56 7.43
C THR A 123 4.09 -0.12 5.99
N ALA A 124 3.06 0.13 5.18
CA ALA A 124 3.22 0.63 3.81
C ALA A 124 3.99 1.97 3.77
N MET A 125 3.61 2.91 4.64
CA MET A 125 4.21 4.24 4.74
C MET A 125 5.67 4.23 5.22
N GLN A 126 6.12 3.19 5.92
CA GLN A 126 7.54 3.05 6.29
C GLN A 126 8.45 2.99 5.06
N TYR A 127 7.94 2.44 3.96
CA TYR A 127 8.67 2.16 2.72
C TYR A 127 8.23 3.02 1.54
N ALA A 128 7.42 4.05 1.78
CA ALA A 128 6.97 5.00 0.78
C ALA A 128 7.97 6.15 0.60
N ASP A 129 8.07 6.66 -0.63
CA ASP A 129 8.75 7.89 -1.00
C ASP A 129 7.77 9.10 -0.96
N GLY A 130 6.46 8.87 -1.12
CA GLY A 130 5.42 9.89 -0.98
C GLY A 130 4.07 9.32 -0.50
N ILE A 131 3.27 10.15 0.16
CA ILE A 131 1.95 9.76 0.70
C ILE A 131 0.86 10.68 0.17
N ILE A 132 -0.30 10.13 -0.19
CA ILE A 132 -1.49 10.89 -0.61
C ILE A 132 -2.65 10.55 0.34
N LEU A 133 -3.31 11.57 0.89
CA LEU A 133 -4.59 11.40 1.58
C LEU A 133 -5.72 11.39 0.54
N ALA A 134 -6.08 10.21 0.03
CA ALA A 134 -6.89 10.06 -1.17
C ALA A 134 -8.42 10.05 -0.92
N SER A 135 -8.86 10.22 0.32
CA SER A 135 -10.28 10.37 0.66
C SER A 135 -10.49 11.45 1.72
N PRO A 136 -11.69 12.03 1.80
CA PRO A 136 -12.02 12.86 2.96
C PRO A 136 -12.03 11.97 4.21
N GLY A 137 -11.57 12.54 5.34
CA GLY A 137 -11.66 11.88 6.64
C GLY A 137 -10.73 10.69 6.85
N VAL A 138 -9.56 10.63 6.18
CA VAL A 138 -8.52 9.65 6.53
C VAL A 138 -8.21 9.72 8.03
N ASP A 139 -8.09 8.57 8.69
CA ASP A 139 -7.91 8.47 10.13
C ASP A 139 -6.79 9.38 10.65
N ARG A 140 -7.05 10.07 11.76
CA ARG A 140 -6.12 11.03 12.35
C ARG A 140 -4.77 10.40 12.71
N LYS A 141 -4.76 9.14 13.17
CA LYS A 141 -3.52 8.41 13.49
C LYS A 141 -2.68 8.18 12.23
N LEU A 142 -3.31 7.89 11.09
CA LEU A 142 -2.60 7.76 9.82
C LEU A 142 -2.06 9.10 9.34
N THR A 143 -2.87 10.16 9.42
CA THR A 143 -2.45 11.52 9.04
C THR A 143 -1.27 12.00 9.89
N GLN A 144 -1.32 11.81 11.20
CA GLN A 144 -0.22 12.15 12.11
C GLN A 144 1.05 11.33 11.82
N TYR A 145 0.90 10.03 11.54
CA TYR A 145 2.02 9.21 11.16
C TYR A 145 2.62 9.62 9.81
N ALA A 146 1.79 10.01 8.83
CA ALA A 146 2.25 10.48 7.52
C ALA A 146 3.13 11.72 7.65
N VAL A 147 2.69 12.71 8.42
CA VAL A 147 3.47 13.93 8.69
C VAL A 147 4.79 13.61 9.41
N SER A 148 4.80 12.63 10.33
CA SER A 148 6.02 12.26 11.06
C SER A 148 7.06 11.54 10.21
N ARG A 149 6.69 11.01 9.03
CA ARG A 149 7.63 10.38 8.09
C ARG A 149 8.62 11.36 7.45
N LYS A 150 8.34 12.66 7.46
CA LYS A 150 9.18 13.70 6.83
C LYS A 150 9.44 13.45 5.34
N ILE A 151 8.47 12.86 4.65
CA ILE A 151 8.42 12.72 3.19
C ILE A 151 7.27 13.56 2.64
N PRO A 152 7.21 13.86 1.33
CA PRO A 152 6.11 14.61 0.76
C PRO A 152 4.74 13.97 1.03
N VAL A 153 3.78 14.79 1.45
CA VAL A 153 2.40 14.39 1.70
C VAL A 153 1.46 15.30 0.91
N LEU A 154 0.66 14.72 0.02
CA LEU A 154 -0.42 15.42 -0.69
C LEU A 154 -1.71 15.32 0.14
N PRO A 155 -2.26 16.44 0.65
CA PRO A 155 -3.54 16.44 1.34
C PRO A 155 -4.68 16.04 0.39
N TYR A 156 -5.84 15.74 0.98
CA TYR A 156 -7.04 15.44 0.19
C TYR A 156 -7.46 16.65 -0.66
N ILE A 157 -7.64 16.39 -1.94
CA ILE A 157 -8.17 17.35 -2.91
C ILE A 157 -9.49 16.80 -3.43
N ASN A 158 -10.55 17.62 -3.38
CA ASN A 158 -11.84 17.24 -3.93
C ASN A 158 -11.81 17.33 -5.47
N PRO A 159 -11.91 16.22 -6.21
CA PRO A 159 -11.89 16.27 -7.68
C PRO A 159 -13.18 16.84 -8.27
N GLN A 160 -14.27 16.91 -7.47
CA GLN A 160 -15.56 17.43 -7.91
C GLN A 160 -15.74 18.93 -7.65
N ASP A 161 -14.78 19.57 -6.96
CA ASP A 161 -14.79 21.02 -6.80
C ASP A 161 -14.33 21.67 -8.12
N PRO A 162 -15.16 22.50 -8.79
CA PRO A 162 -14.79 23.13 -10.06
C PRO A 162 -13.58 24.07 -9.97
N SER A 163 -13.22 24.54 -8.78
CA SER A 163 -12.04 25.38 -8.53
C SER A 163 -10.77 24.56 -8.22
N SER A 164 -10.91 23.24 -8.15
CA SER A 164 -9.82 22.32 -7.84
C SER A 164 -8.76 22.26 -8.93
N ASN A 165 -7.49 22.25 -8.52
CA ASN A 165 -6.35 21.94 -9.39
C ASN A 165 -5.94 20.47 -9.31
N TYR A 166 -6.86 19.56 -8.95
CA TYR A 166 -6.62 18.12 -8.70
C TYR A 166 -5.57 17.48 -9.62
N ILE A 167 -5.73 17.59 -10.94
CA ILE A 167 -4.80 16.98 -11.89
C ILE A 167 -3.40 17.59 -11.78
N ARG A 168 -3.30 18.92 -11.70
CA ARG A 168 -2.02 19.64 -11.64
C ARG A 168 -1.29 19.40 -10.33
N ASP A 169 -2.03 19.31 -9.22
CA ASP A 169 -1.46 19.08 -7.90
C ASP A 169 -0.90 17.66 -7.78
N TYR A 170 -1.60 16.66 -8.35
CA TYR A 170 -1.09 15.29 -8.45
C TYR A 170 0.14 15.20 -9.36
N ASP A 171 0.09 15.84 -10.53
CA ASP A 171 1.22 15.89 -11.48
C ASP A 171 2.48 16.48 -10.82
N SER A 172 2.33 17.66 -10.20
CA SER A 172 3.41 18.32 -9.45
C SER A 172 3.92 17.48 -8.30
N PHE A 173 3.04 16.73 -7.63
CA PHE A 173 3.43 15.81 -6.57
C PHE A 173 4.27 14.65 -7.11
N TYR A 174 3.88 14.03 -8.23
CA TYR A 174 4.68 12.98 -8.83
C TYR A 174 6.03 13.48 -9.33
N ASP A 175 6.09 14.65 -9.96
CA ASP A 175 7.34 15.29 -10.37
C ASP A 175 8.26 15.50 -9.15
N GLN A 176 7.73 16.03 -8.05
CA GLN A 176 8.49 16.19 -6.80
C GLN A 176 9.10 14.86 -6.31
N ILE A 177 8.34 13.76 -6.36
CA ILE A 177 8.82 12.43 -5.95
C ILE A 177 9.90 11.90 -6.89
N LEU A 178 9.77 12.16 -8.19
CA LEU A 178 10.70 11.68 -9.21
C LEU A 178 12.01 12.49 -9.27
N ASP A 179 11.93 13.80 -9.00
CA ASP A 179 13.05 14.74 -9.09
C ASP A 179 13.96 14.78 -7.85
N THR A 180 13.57 14.11 -6.77
CA THR A 180 14.41 14.00 -5.57
C THR A 180 15.62 13.10 -5.89
N GLN A 181 16.74 13.70 -6.32
CA GLN A 181 18.05 13.05 -6.52
C GLN A 181 18.92 13.11 -5.27
#